data_AF-A0A937WHA1-F1
#
_entry.id   AF-A0A937WHA1-F1
#
_cell.length_a   1.000
_cell.length_b   1.000
_cell.length_c   1.000
_cell.angle_alpha   90.00
_cell.angle_beta   90.00
_cell.angle_gamma   90.00
#
_symmetry.space_group_name_H-M   'P 1'
#
loop_
_entity.id
_entity.type
_entity.pdbx_description
1 polymer ?
#
loop_
_entity_poly.entity_id
_entity_poly.type
_entity_poly.pdbx_seq_one_letter_code
_entity_poly.pdbx_strand_id
1 'polypeptide(L)' 'MKQSKFPPSWDEKRVQKVIAHYEQQTEAEAVAEDEAAFGDLSQTVIEIPKELVPAVRELLAKHLGNKVMQSG' A
#
# COMPACT_ATOMS: atom_id res chain seq x y z
N MET A 1 34.36 6.81 -10.82
CA MET A 1 33.09 6.19 -11.25
C MET A 1 32.00 7.25 -11.11
N LYS A 2 31.19 7.50 -12.15
CA LYS A 2 30.07 8.45 -12.04
C LYS A 2 29.02 7.82 -11.12
N GLN A 3 28.84 8.37 -9.93
CA GLN A 3 27.68 8.02 -9.10
C GLN A 3 26.43 8.38 -9.90
N SER A 4 25.62 7.39 -10.24
CA SER A 4 24.30 7.64 -10.80
C SER A 4 23.50 8.45 -9.76
N LYS A 5 22.82 9.51 -10.18
CA LYS A 5 21.94 10.31 -9.31
C LYS A 5 20.69 9.54 -8.87
N PHE A 6 20.47 8.34 -9.41
CA PHE A 6 19.27 7.55 -9.22
C PHE A 6 19.56 6.25 -8.46
N PRO A 7 18.62 5.78 -7.63
CA PRO A 7 18.71 4.47 -6.99
C PRO A 7 18.91 3.32 -7.99
N PRO A 8 19.40 2.15 -7.55
CA PRO A 8 19.37 0.94 -8.37
C PRO A 8 17.95 0.69 -8.90
N SER A 9 17.82 0.33 -10.19
CA SER A 9 16.54 0.16 -10.93
C SER A 9 15.78 1.43 -11.33
N TRP A 10 16.36 2.62 -11.11
CA TRP A 10 15.78 3.89 -11.56
C TRP A 10 16.62 4.52 -12.68
N ASP A 11 15.96 4.84 -13.79
CA ASP A 11 16.51 5.63 -14.88
C ASP A 11 15.73 6.95 -15.02
N GLU A 12 16.28 7.87 -15.81
CA GLU A 12 15.69 9.20 -16.02
C GLU A 12 14.28 9.14 -16.63
N LYS A 13 14.01 8.13 -17.47
CA LYS A 13 12.70 7.90 -18.08
C LYS A 13 11.66 7.52 -17.05
N ARG A 14 12.01 6.65 -16.11
CA ARG A 14 11.15 6.25 -14.98
C ARG A 14 10.87 7.44 -14.07
N VAL A 15 11.88 8.28 -13.81
CA VAL A 15 11.71 9.51 -13.01
C VAL A 15 10.75 10.49 -13.70
N GLN A 16 10.96 10.79 -14.99
CA GLN A 16 10.09 11.69 -15.74
C GLN A 16 8.65 11.17 -15.84
N LYS A 17 8.46 9.86 -15.98
CA LYS A 17 7.12 9.24 -15.99
C LYS A 17 6.40 9.42 -14.65
N VAL A 18 7.12 9.28 -13.54
CA VAL A 18 6.57 9.47 -12.18
C VAL A 18 6.23 10.94 -11.95
N ILE A 19 7.11 11.88 -12.32
CA ILE A 19 6.85 13.32 -12.20
C ILE A 19 5.62 13.72 -13.01
N ALA A 20 5.55 13.34 -14.28
CA ALA A 20 4.40 13.65 -15.14
C ALA A 20 3.09 13.05 -14.62
N HIS A 21 3.16 11.87 -13.99
CA HIS A 21 1.99 11.21 -13.40
C HIS A 21 1.46 11.96 -12.17
N TYR A 22 2.34 12.49 -11.30
CA TYR A 22 1.93 13.27 -10.13
C TYR A 22 1.64 14.75 -10.45
N GLU A 23 2.28 15.34 -11.46
CA GLU A 23 2.00 16.72 -11.91
C GLU A 23 0.66 16.86 -12.62
N GLN A 24 0.14 15.77 -13.20
CA GLN A 24 -1.15 15.73 -13.87
C GLN A 24 -2.27 15.14 -12.99
N GLN A 25 -1.93 14.69 -11.79
CA GLN A 25 -2.91 14.15 -10.86
C GLN A 25 -3.83 15.28 -10.41
N THR A 26 -5.12 15.15 -10.70
CA THR A 26 -6.12 16.10 -10.24
C THR A 26 -6.37 15.89 -8.75
N GLU A 27 -6.67 16.95 -7.99
CA GLU A 27 -7.03 16.83 -6.56
C GLU A 27 -8.16 15.80 -6.33
N ALA A 28 -9.07 15.65 -7.31
CA ALA A 28 -10.15 14.67 -7.27
C ALA A 28 -9.68 13.20 -7.31
N GLU A 29 -8.60 12.88 -8.02
CA GLU A 29 -8.03 11.52 -8.07
C GLU A 29 -7.21 11.20 -6.82
N ALA A 30 -6.49 12.18 -6.26
CA ALA A 30 -5.82 12.03 -4.97
C ALA A 30 -6.83 11.81 -3.82
N VAL A 31 -7.98 12.50 -3.86
CA VAL A 31 -9.08 12.30 -2.92
C VAL A 31 -9.77 10.95 -3.12
N ALA A 32 -9.93 10.48 -4.36
CA ALA A 32 -10.55 9.17 -4.64
C ALA A 32 -9.69 7.98 -4.17
N GLU A 33 -8.35 8.09 -4.20
CA GLU A 33 -7.46 7.09 -3.59
C GLU A 33 -7.56 7.08 -2.07
N ASP A 34 -7.69 8.24 -1.42
CA ASP A 34 -7.90 8.36 0.02
C ASP A 34 -9.32 7.87 0.44
N GLU A 35 -10.36 8.14 -0.35
CA GLU A 35 -11.74 7.72 -0.08
C GLU A 35 -11.98 6.22 -0.33
N ALA A 36 -11.30 5.61 -1.29
CA ALA A 36 -11.40 4.16 -1.56
C ALA A 36 -10.83 3.31 -0.42
N ALA A 37 -9.88 3.83 0.37
CA ALA A 37 -9.37 3.17 1.56
C ALA A 37 -10.42 3.09 2.70
N PHE A 38 -11.39 4.01 2.73
CA PHE A 38 -12.49 4.02 3.71
C PHE A 38 -13.78 3.34 3.23
N GLY A 39 -13.87 2.99 1.94
CA GLY A 39 -15.05 2.38 1.32
C GLY A 39 -15.07 0.84 1.30
N ASP A 40 -14.00 0.17 1.73
CA ASP A 40 -13.96 -1.30 1.77
C ASP A 40 -14.75 -1.82 2.98
N LEU A 41 -16.03 -2.14 2.74
CA LEU A 41 -16.94 -2.75 3.74
C LEU A 41 -16.43 -4.10 4.28
N SER A 42 -15.35 -4.66 3.72
CA SER A 42 -14.72 -5.87 4.24
C SER A 42 -13.80 -5.60 5.44
N GLN A 43 -13.48 -4.33 5.73
CA GLN A 43 -12.57 -3.94 6.81
C GLN A 43 -13.30 -3.12 7.88
N THR A 44 -12.81 -3.22 9.12
CA THR A 44 -13.38 -2.52 10.28
C THR A 44 -12.25 -2.03 11.17
N VAL A 45 -12.34 -0.80 11.65
CA VAL A 45 -11.39 -0.22 12.61
C VAL A 45 -11.81 -0.60 14.02
N ILE A 46 -10.89 -1.18 14.79
CA ILE A 46 -11.09 -1.55 16.19
C ILE A 46 -9.94 -1.00 17.04
N GLU A 47 -10.25 -0.53 18.25
CA GLU A 47 -9.22 -0.12 19.22
C GLU A 47 -8.63 -1.37 19.89
N ILE A 48 -7.29 -1.42 20.00
CA ILE A 48 -6.56 -2.56 20.55
C ILE A 48 -5.44 -2.05 21.47
N PRO A 49 -5.34 -2.55 22.71
CA PRO A 49 -4.18 -2.31 23.56
C PRO A 49 -2.87 -2.72 22.88
N LYS A 50 -1.82 -1.91 23.01
CA LYS A 50 -0.56 -2.07 22.26
C LYS A 50 0.09 -3.44 22.47
N GLU A 51 -0.02 -3.97 23.67
CA GLU A 51 0.50 -5.28 24.07
C GLU A 51 -0.17 -6.44 23.34
N LEU A 52 -1.39 -6.26 22.81
CA LEU A 52 -2.14 -7.28 22.07
C LEU A 52 -1.94 -7.23 20.56
N VAL A 53 -1.30 -6.17 20.03
CA VAL A 53 -1.05 -6.01 18.59
C VAL A 53 -0.31 -7.22 17.98
N PRO A 54 0.73 -7.80 18.61
CA PRO A 54 1.40 -8.97 18.04
C PRO A 54 0.47 -10.19 17.89
N ALA A 55 -0.39 -10.45 18.88
CA ALA A 55 -1.31 -11.57 18.86
C ALA A 55 -2.37 -11.43 17.75
N VAL A 56 -2.88 -10.22 17.55
CA VAL A 56 -3.84 -9.91 16.49
C VAL A 56 -3.20 -10.09 15.11
N ARG A 57 -1.96 -9.63 14.92
CA ARG A 57 -1.22 -9.83 13.67
C ARG A 57 -1.01 -11.31 13.33
N GLU A 58 -0.70 -12.14 14.32
CA GLU A 58 -0.54 -13.59 14.13
C GLU A 58 -1.87 -14.26 13.74
N LEU A 59 -2.97 -13.87 14.37
CA LEU A 59 -4.31 -14.36 14.04
C LEU A 59 -4.69 -14.03 12.59
N LEU A 60 -4.45 -12.79 12.16
CA LEU A 60 -4.70 -12.36 10.78
C LEU A 60 -3.84 -13.16 9.79
N ALA A 61 -2.56 -13.36 10.09
CA ALA A 61 -1.67 -14.16 9.23
C ALA A 61 -2.15 -15.60 9.06
N LYS A 62 -2.62 -16.26 10.12
CA LYS A 62 -3.20 -17.61 10.06
C LYS A 62 -4.47 -17.65 9.22
N HIS A 63 -5.36 -16.69 9.41
CA HIS A 63 -6.63 -16.64 8.68
C HIS A 63 -6.41 -16.39 7.17
N LEU A 64 -5.52 -15.45 6.83
CA LEU A 64 -5.20 -15.12 5.43
C LEU A 64 -4.42 -16.24 4.74
N GLY A 65 -3.48 -16.89 5.44
CA GLY A 65 -2.78 -18.06 4.92
C GLY A 65 -3.73 -19.24 4.63
N ASN A 66 -4.73 -19.47 5.49
CA ASN A 66 -5.74 -20.49 5.27
C ASN A 66 -6.68 -20.16 4.10
N LYS A 67 -7.02 -18.88 3.89
CA LYS A 67 -7.86 -18.44 2.77
C LYS A 67 -7.20 -18.68 1.41
N VAL A 68 -5.87 -18.51 1.35
CA VAL A 68 -5.06 -18.80 0.14
C VAL A 68 -5.03 -20.31 -0.16
N MET A 69 -4.99 -21.17 0.86
CA MET A 69 -4.99 -22.64 0.67
C MET A 69 -6.36 -23.23 0.27
N GLN A 70 -7.47 -22.58 0.59
CA GLN A 70 -8.82 -23.06 0.24
C GLN A 70 -9.30 -22.62 -1.14
N SER A 71 -8.55 -21.74 -1.82
CA SER A 71 -8.92 -21.17 -3.13
C SER A 71 -8.12 -21.76 -4.30
N GLY A 72 -7.41 -22.87 -4.07
CA GLY A 72 -6.51 -23.53 -5.04
C GLY A 72 -6.99 -24.91 -5.49
#